data_AF-A0A6C0CVP2-F1
#
_entry.id   AF-A0A6C0CVP2-F1
#
_cell.length_a   1.000
_cell.length_b   1.000
_cell.length_c   1.000
_cell.angle_alpha   90.00
_cell.angle_beta   90.00
_cell.angle_gamma   90.00
#
_symmetry.space_group_name_H-M   'P 1'
#
loop_
_entity.id
_entity.type
_entity.pdbx_description
1 polymer ?
#
loop_
_entity_poly.entity_id
_entity_poly.type
_entity_poly.pdbx_seq_one_letter_code
_entity_poly.pdbx_strand_id
1 'polypeptide(L)'
;MSTINKSLKIHYEKRKNGELFKSFQNEQLTNLSEVQNYVPIYNKFFDLNETNYNSINLNHEWYISKVEKQTDYNLYKCEIKHSQKDKTKSKNLFFKMAPLIDPFKLIVGKYDFADQALYSLPKYNSTTCDVNEKILDENNTAYVDGLFSYCSSLLNYNHHFVHGIEFYGSFLAIKKNFKFNIIDDLEFVNRSDFFNKNKNILFNVQDENNRLKDLSDTKKLKPIKIQEDADSKPLNISAKSINNELFENVFADDIDISGEGQEIREQHISLDTLKEFSIDLSHLTDDDGNNKSETIKSVVSGSSCSSRTSYTSEDTENNDEDFEETVAKSGSNGSFNSGKITSASGYSEDSEEYSDESDYDDDERVDVTLEKFPVQIICMENCENTFDNLITNEELEEKEWFSALMQIIMTLVTYQKVFLFTHNDLHTNNIMYNKTDKKFLYYKFNNKYYKVPTYGRIYKIIDFGRGIYKFSGKQFCSDCFKNGEDAATQYNVEPYFNDKKPRLDPNYSFDLCRLACSIWDYLIDDMDEISNLEECSPLVQLIVDWCLDDNGVNILYKNNGQERYPDFKLYKMIARNVHHHVPYYQLERKEFKKYV
;
A
#
# COMPACT_ATOMS: atom_id res chain seq x y z
N MET A 1 8.47 -10.81 -26.70
CA MET A 1 7.54 -11.49 -25.75
C MET A 1 8.16 -12.83 -25.35
N SER A 2 8.65 -12.93 -24.10
CA SER A 2 9.35 -14.13 -23.62
C SER A 2 8.38 -15.33 -23.52
N THR A 3 8.92 -16.54 -23.63
CA THR A 3 8.20 -17.82 -23.51
C THR A 3 7.41 -17.97 -22.20
N ILE A 4 7.73 -17.17 -21.17
CA ILE A 4 7.09 -17.15 -19.85
C ILE A 4 5.63 -16.67 -19.94
N ASN A 5 5.32 -15.69 -20.80
CA ASN A 5 3.93 -15.21 -20.96
C ASN A 5 3.01 -16.24 -21.63
N LYS A 6 3.56 -17.28 -22.29
CA LYS A 6 2.74 -18.38 -22.83
C LYS A 6 2.33 -19.41 -21.76
N SER A 7 2.92 -19.40 -20.57
CA SER A 7 2.63 -20.38 -19.51
C SER A 7 1.62 -19.88 -18.47
N LEU A 8 1.47 -18.56 -18.30
CA LEU A 8 0.50 -17.97 -17.35
C LEU A 8 -0.88 -17.90 -18.01
N LYS A 9 -1.64 -19.00 -17.94
CA LYS A 9 -2.98 -19.09 -18.52
C LYS A 9 -4.05 -18.70 -17.50
N ILE A 10 -4.80 -17.65 -17.80
CA ILE A 10 -6.06 -17.33 -17.16
C ILE A 10 -7.20 -18.11 -17.82
N HIS A 11 -8.01 -18.78 -17.02
CA HIS A 11 -9.26 -19.42 -17.42
C HIS A 11 -10.26 -19.34 -16.27
N TYR A 12 -11.55 -19.49 -16.60
CA TYR A 12 -12.57 -19.51 -15.57
C TYR A 12 -12.75 -20.91 -14.98
N GLU A 13 -13.08 -20.96 -13.70
CA GLU A 13 -13.62 -22.14 -13.04
C GLU A 13 -15.02 -21.86 -12.54
N LYS A 14 -15.92 -22.83 -12.71
CA LYS A 14 -17.28 -22.73 -12.18
C LYS A 14 -17.33 -23.29 -10.78
N ARG A 15 -17.59 -22.45 -9.79
CA ARG A 15 -17.68 -22.88 -8.39
C ARG A 15 -18.96 -22.38 -7.75
N LYS A 16 -19.63 -23.28 -7.04
CA LYS A 16 -20.81 -22.96 -6.22
C LYS A 16 -20.32 -22.66 -4.80
N ASN A 17 -19.98 -21.40 -4.54
CA ASN A 17 -19.44 -20.95 -3.24
C ASN A 17 -20.54 -20.80 -2.16
N GLY A 18 -21.56 -21.65 -2.16
CA GLY A 18 -22.69 -21.55 -1.25
C GLY A 18 -22.31 -21.73 0.23
N GLU A 19 -21.44 -22.70 0.53
CA GLU A 19 -20.93 -22.89 1.90
C GLU A 19 -20.00 -21.75 2.32
N LEU A 20 -19.11 -21.32 1.42
CA LEU A 20 -18.23 -20.18 1.65
C LEU A 20 -19.03 -18.91 1.94
N PHE A 21 -20.03 -18.59 1.12
CA PHE A 21 -20.83 -17.38 1.29
C PHE A 21 -21.66 -17.41 2.56
N LYS A 22 -22.16 -18.57 2.99
CA LYS A 22 -22.78 -18.73 4.31
C LYS A 22 -21.79 -18.42 5.44
N SER A 23 -20.53 -18.89 5.31
CA SER A 23 -19.50 -18.57 6.30
C SER A 23 -19.13 -17.09 6.30
N PHE A 24 -19.14 -16.44 5.13
CA PHE A 24 -18.93 -14.99 5.03
C PHE A 24 -20.07 -14.17 5.64
N GLN A 25 -21.29 -14.66 5.55
CA GLN A 25 -22.48 -14.00 6.09
C GLN A 25 -22.66 -14.15 7.60
N ASN A 26 -21.82 -14.96 8.25
CA ASN A 26 -21.87 -15.10 9.69
C ASN A 26 -21.36 -13.83 10.39
N GLU A 27 -22.20 -13.25 11.25
CA GLU A 27 -21.91 -12.02 12.00
C GLU A 27 -20.74 -12.18 12.97
N GLN A 28 -20.51 -13.38 13.50
CA GLN A 28 -19.39 -13.71 14.38
C GLN A 28 -18.08 -13.99 13.63
N LEU A 29 -18.12 -14.01 12.28
CA LEU A 29 -16.95 -14.19 11.44
C LEU A 29 -16.68 -12.89 10.69
N THR A 30 -17.02 -12.82 9.41
CA THR A 30 -16.69 -11.65 8.59
C THR A 30 -17.79 -10.60 8.55
N ASN A 31 -19.01 -10.91 9.00
CA ASN A 31 -20.16 -9.99 9.00
C ASN A 31 -20.41 -9.30 7.64
N LEU A 32 -20.38 -10.09 6.56
CA LEU A 32 -20.58 -9.63 5.19
C LEU A 32 -22.03 -9.88 4.74
N SER A 33 -22.57 -9.02 3.88
CA SER A 33 -23.83 -9.24 3.19
C SER A 33 -23.66 -9.15 1.67
N GLU A 34 -24.65 -9.68 0.94
CA GLU A 34 -24.70 -9.60 -0.54
C GLU A 34 -23.45 -10.13 -1.26
N VAL A 35 -22.82 -11.18 -0.73
CA VAL A 35 -21.57 -11.70 -1.31
C VAL A 35 -21.78 -12.27 -2.72
N GLN A 36 -20.89 -11.92 -3.65
CA GLN A 36 -20.91 -12.38 -5.03
C GLN A 36 -19.52 -12.74 -5.57
N ASN A 37 -19.50 -13.63 -6.57
CA ASN A 37 -18.30 -14.00 -7.33
C ASN A 37 -17.94 -12.97 -8.39
N TYR A 38 -18.94 -12.26 -8.91
CA TYR A 38 -18.73 -11.35 -10.03
C TYR A 38 -17.93 -10.11 -9.60
N VAL A 39 -16.84 -9.87 -10.32
CA VAL A 39 -16.01 -8.66 -10.25
C VAL A 39 -15.96 -8.08 -11.67
N PRO A 40 -16.29 -6.79 -11.89
CA PRO A 40 -16.34 -6.17 -13.22
C PRO A 40 -15.10 -6.40 -14.09
N ILE A 41 -13.91 -6.43 -13.50
CA ILE A 41 -12.64 -6.69 -14.22
C ILE A 41 -12.63 -8.03 -15.00
N TYR A 42 -13.50 -8.98 -14.65
CA TYR A 42 -13.64 -10.26 -15.34
C TYR A 42 -14.20 -10.14 -16.76
N ASN A 43 -14.94 -9.07 -17.07
CA ASN A 43 -15.41 -8.76 -18.43
C ASN A 43 -14.26 -8.59 -19.43
N LYS A 44 -13.08 -8.19 -18.94
CA LYS A 44 -11.88 -8.13 -19.78
C LYS A 44 -11.39 -9.52 -20.21
N PHE A 45 -11.79 -10.61 -19.56
CA PHE A 45 -11.23 -11.95 -19.83
C PHE A 45 -12.25 -12.96 -20.33
N PHE A 46 -13.51 -12.84 -19.94
CA PHE A 46 -14.51 -13.87 -20.15
C PHE A 46 -15.77 -13.30 -20.79
N ASP A 47 -16.40 -14.09 -21.66
CA ASP A 47 -17.72 -13.79 -22.21
C ASP A 47 -18.80 -14.13 -21.17
N LEU A 48 -19.24 -13.11 -20.45
CA LEU A 48 -20.26 -13.23 -19.42
C LEU A 48 -21.68 -13.01 -19.99
N ASN A 49 -22.68 -13.54 -19.29
CA ASN A 49 -24.09 -13.32 -19.53
C ASN A 49 -24.89 -13.37 -18.23
N GLU A 50 -26.17 -13.02 -18.29
CA GLU A 50 -27.09 -12.97 -17.15
C GLU A 50 -27.17 -14.27 -16.34
N THR A 51 -26.85 -15.42 -16.94
CA THR A 51 -26.94 -16.72 -16.29
C THR A 51 -25.63 -17.22 -15.69
N ASN A 52 -24.47 -16.73 -16.18
CA ASN A 52 -23.16 -17.28 -15.80
C ASN A 52 -22.29 -16.33 -14.96
N TYR A 53 -22.57 -15.03 -14.97
CA TYR A 53 -21.64 -14.00 -14.47
C TYR A 53 -21.23 -14.23 -13.01
N ASN A 54 -22.16 -14.69 -12.18
CA ASN A 54 -21.93 -14.92 -10.75
C ASN A 54 -21.50 -16.36 -10.41
N SER A 55 -21.14 -17.17 -11.42
CA SER A 55 -20.67 -18.55 -11.22
C SER A 55 -19.18 -18.74 -11.51
N ILE A 56 -18.52 -17.68 -11.98
CA ILE A 56 -17.15 -17.71 -12.48
C ILE A 56 -16.19 -17.21 -11.40
N ASN A 57 -15.14 -17.99 -11.17
CA ASN A 57 -13.96 -17.59 -10.44
C ASN A 57 -12.73 -17.75 -11.34
N LEU A 58 -11.62 -17.10 -10.95
CA LEU A 58 -10.32 -17.33 -11.57
C LEU A 58 -9.86 -18.77 -11.28
N ASN A 59 -8.94 -19.28 -12.11
CA ASN A 59 -8.36 -20.59 -11.89
C ASN A 59 -7.35 -20.56 -10.75
N HIS A 60 -7.50 -21.45 -9.77
CA HIS A 60 -6.63 -21.52 -8.59
C HIS A 60 -6.12 -22.95 -8.38
N GLU A 61 -4.88 -23.11 -7.94
CA GLU A 61 -4.42 -24.42 -7.44
C GLU A 61 -5.05 -24.72 -6.08
N TRP A 62 -4.98 -23.75 -5.17
CA TRP A 62 -5.61 -23.77 -3.85
C TRP A 62 -6.59 -22.61 -3.72
N TYR A 63 -7.77 -22.88 -3.19
CA TYR A 63 -8.79 -21.86 -3.05
C TYR A 63 -9.57 -21.98 -1.75
N ILE A 64 -10.07 -20.85 -1.27
CA ILE A 64 -10.89 -20.81 -0.06
C ILE A 64 -12.26 -21.47 -0.29
N SER A 65 -12.66 -22.30 0.66
CA SER A 65 -13.94 -23.02 0.63
C SER A 65 -14.84 -22.73 1.82
N LYS A 66 -14.26 -22.36 2.98
CA LYS A 66 -14.99 -22.04 4.20
C LYS A 66 -14.13 -21.19 5.14
N VAL A 67 -14.76 -20.24 5.83
CA VAL A 67 -14.19 -19.55 7.00
C VAL A 67 -14.57 -20.33 8.26
N GLU A 68 -13.58 -20.70 9.06
CA GLU A 68 -13.79 -21.51 10.28
C GLU A 68 -13.88 -20.63 11.53
N LYS A 69 -12.94 -19.70 11.68
CA LYS A 69 -12.82 -18.82 12.84
C LYS A 69 -12.14 -17.51 12.43
N GLN A 70 -12.59 -16.40 13.01
CA GLN A 70 -11.83 -15.15 13.00
C GLN A 70 -10.78 -15.21 14.12
N THR A 71 -9.51 -15.08 13.77
CA THR A 71 -8.41 -15.02 14.74
C THR A 71 -8.06 -13.58 15.10
N ASP A 72 -8.27 -12.65 14.18
CA ASP A 72 -8.04 -11.21 14.36
C ASP A 72 -8.95 -10.41 13.39
N TYR A 73 -8.95 -9.07 13.43
CA TYR A 73 -9.77 -8.19 12.60
C TYR A 73 -9.75 -8.58 11.11
N ASN A 74 -8.56 -8.84 10.56
CA ASN A 74 -8.36 -9.27 9.17
C ASN A 74 -7.72 -10.66 9.00
N LEU A 75 -7.56 -11.42 10.09
CA LEU A 75 -7.01 -12.77 10.05
C LEU A 75 -8.08 -13.82 10.33
N TYR A 76 -8.13 -14.81 9.45
CA TYR A 76 -9.16 -15.84 9.48
C TYR A 76 -8.55 -17.21 9.26
N LYS A 77 -8.88 -18.15 10.15
CA LYS A 77 -8.61 -19.57 9.93
C LYS A 77 -9.63 -20.12 8.94
N CYS A 78 -9.15 -20.63 7.81
CA CYS A 78 -9.98 -21.02 6.69
C CYS A 78 -9.67 -22.44 6.20
N GLU A 79 -10.68 -23.14 5.69
CA GLU A 79 -10.51 -24.36 4.92
C GLU A 79 -10.25 -24.01 3.45
N ILE A 80 -9.11 -24.46 2.92
CA ILE A 80 -8.76 -24.33 1.51
C ILE A 80 -8.71 -25.70 0.81
N LYS A 81 -9.20 -25.73 -0.42
CA LYS A 81 -9.32 -26.94 -1.27
C LYS A 81 -8.38 -26.86 -2.45
N HIS A 82 -7.83 -27.99 -2.85
CA HIS A 82 -7.05 -28.11 -4.07
C HIS A 82 -7.99 -28.33 -5.27
N SER A 83 -7.75 -27.68 -6.40
CA SER A 83 -8.64 -27.76 -7.58
C SER A 83 -8.67 -29.13 -8.27
N GLN A 84 -7.52 -29.81 -8.36
CA GLN A 84 -7.38 -31.10 -9.06
C GLN A 84 -7.33 -32.33 -8.13
N LYS A 85 -7.03 -32.12 -6.84
CA LYS A 85 -6.86 -33.20 -5.86
C LYS A 85 -7.96 -33.04 -4.81
N ASP A 86 -8.57 -34.15 -4.39
CA ASP A 86 -9.50 -34.15 -3.26
C ASP A 86 -8.73 -34.01 -1.95
N LYS A 87 -8.10 -32.85 -1.78
CA LYS A 87 -7.27 -32.47 -0.64
C LYS A 87 -7.76 -31.14 -0.09
N THR A 88 -8.01 -31.14 1.22
CA THR A 88 -8.35 -29.95 1.99
C THR A 88 -7.26 -29.70 3.03
N LYS A 89 -7.04 -28.44 3.39
CA LYS A 89 -6.17 -28.06 4.51
C LYS A 89 -6.75 -26.83 5.20
N SER A 90 -6.57 -26.75 6.52
CA SER A 90 -6.87 -25.54 7.28
C SER A 90 -5.62 -24.65 7.27
N LYS A 91 -5.79 -23.36 6.99
CA LYS A 91 -4.71 -22.36 6.93
C LYS A 91 -5.21 -20.99 7.39
N ASN A 92 -4.35 -20.24 8.07
CA ASN A 92 -4.61 -18.83 8.40
C ASN A 92 -4.42 -17.98 7.14
N LEU A 93 -5.45 -17.23 6.79
CA LEU A 93 -5.49 -16.35 5.64
C LEU A 93 -5.70 -14.91 6.10
N PHE A 94 -5.08 -13.99 5.37
CA PHE A 94 -5.33 -12.57 5.52
C PHE A 94 -6.41 -12.13 4.54
N PHE A 95 -7.43 -11.42 5.03
CA PHE A 95 -8.47 -10.84 4.19
C PHE A 95 -8.26 -9.33 4.10
N LYS A 96 -7.80 -8.86 2.94
CA LYS A 96 -7.83 -7.43 2.63
C LYS A 96 -9.25 -7.05 2.25
N MET A 97 -9.86 -6.15 3.03
CA MET A 97 -11.18 -5.58 2.77
C MET A 97 -11.01 -4.29 1.95
N ALA A 98 -10.73 -4.44 0.66
CA ALA A 98 -10.43 -3.31 -0.21
C ALA A 98 -11.72 -2.52 -0.53
N PRO A 99 -11.84 -1.25 -0.14
CA PRO A 99 -13.03 -0.45 -0.39
C PRO A 99 -13.24 -0.21 -1.90
N LEU A 100 -14.49 -0.30 -2.38
CA LEU A 100 -14.79 -0.06 -3.81
C LEU A 100 -14.93 1.43 -4.14
N ILE A 101 -15.18 2.26 -3.14
CA ILE A 101 -15.21 3.71 -3.22
C ILE A 101 -14.39 4.28 -2.06
N ASP A 102 -13.87 5.48 -2.21
CA ASP A 102 -13.04 6.09 -1.18
C ASP A 102 -13.88 6.45 0.09
N PRO A 103 -13.59 5.84 1.25
CA PRO A 103 -14.30 6.13 2.49
C PRO A 103 -14.01 7.53 3.04
N PHE A 104 -12.85 8.13 2.73
CA PHE A 104 -12.51 9.50 3.14
C PHE A 104 -13.42 10.51 2.45
N LYS A 105 -13.63 10.38 1.13
CA LYS A 105 -14.59 11.20 0.37
C LYS A 105 -16.00 11.14 0.97
N LEU A 106 -16.42 10.01 1.54
CA LEU A 106 -17.71 9.90 2.22
C LEU A 106 -17.74 10.71 3.52
N ILE A 107 -16.76 10.52 4.42
CA ILE A 107 -16.76 11.18 5.74
C ILE A 107 -16.47 12.69 5.68
N VAL A 108 -15.86 13.19 4.60
CA VAL A 108 -15.69 14.64 4.36
C VAL A 108 -16.85 15.27 3.58
N GLY A 109 -17.88 14.50 3.22
CA GLY A 109 -19.11 15.00 2.58
C GLY A 109 -19.04 15.18 1.06
N LYS A 110 -18.06 14.58 0.37
CA LYS A 110 -18.02 14.56 -1.11
C LYS A 110 -18.96 13.51 -1.70
N TYR A 111 -19.32 12.49 -0.93
CA TYR A 111 -20.40 11.55 -1.26
C TYR A 111 -21.60 11.75 -0.34
N ASP A 112 -22.80 11.54 -0.87
CA ASP A 112 -24.04 11.63 -0.13
C ASP A 112 -24.39 10.29 0.52
N PHE A 113 -24.47 10.23 1.85
CA PHE A 113 -24.89 9.05 2.60
C PHE A 113 -26.30 8.55 2.23
N ALA A 114 -27.16 9.40 1.67
CA ALA A 114 -28.49 9.01 1.23
C ALA A 114 -28.48 8.23 -0.10
N ASP A 115 -27.41 8.34 -0.88
CA ASP A 115 -27.29 7.69 -2.19
C ASP A 115 -27.12 6.17 -2.05
N GLN A 116 -28.17 5.43 -2.41
CA GLN A 116 -28.16 3.97 -2.35
C GLN A 116 -27.24 3.33 -3.40
N ALA A 117 -26.87 4.05 -4.46
CA ALA A 117 -25.96 3.54 -5.48
C ALA A 117 -24.54 3.33 -4.93
N LEU A 118 -24.17 4.02 -3.83
CA LEU A 118 -22.89 3.83 -3.13
C LEU A 118 -22.83 2.52 -2.34
N TYR A 119 -23.97 1.90 -2.03
CA TYR A 119 -24.05 0.70 -1.19
C TYR A 119 -24.57 -0.52 -1.96
N SER A 120 -24.65 -0.42 -3.29
CA SER A 120 -25.15 -1.47 -4.18
C SER A 120 -24.00 -2.12 -4.95
N LEU A 121 -24.03 -3.45 -5.08
CA LEU A 121 -23.00 -4.19 -5.81
C LEU A 121 -23.34 -4.33 -7.30
N PRO A 122 -22.32 -4.37 -8.18
CA PRO A 122 -22.53 -4.45 -9.62
C PRO A 122 -23.03 -5.83 -10.00
N LYS A 123 -24.02 -5.91 -10.89
CA LYS A 123 -24.46 -7.14 -11.56
C LYS A 123 -24.09 -7.08 -13.04
N TYR A 124 -24.27 -8.19 -13.74
CA TYR A 124 -24.17 -8.17 -15.20
C TYR A 124 -25.19 -7.18 -15.79
N ASN A 125 -24.73 -6.27 -16.65
CA ASN A 125 -25.49 -5.15 -17.22
C ASN A 125 -25.98 -4.06 -16.24
N SER A 126 -25.45 -3.98 -15.01
CA SER A 126 -25.74 -2.83 -14.14
C SER A 126 -25.34 -1.51 -14.78
N THR A 127 -26.15 -0.48 -14.56
CA THR A 127 -25.93 0.87 -15.07
C THR A 127 -25.61 1.85 -13.95
N THR A 128 -25.20 3.07 -14.30
CA THR A 128 -24.94 4.16 -13.34
C THR A 128 -26.18 4.63 -12.58
N CYS A 129 -27.38 4.21 -12.99
CA CYS A 129 -28.61 4.43 -12.23
C CYS A 129 -28.75 3.44 -11.05
N ASP A 130 -28.12 2.27 -11.15
CA ASP A 130 -28.23 1.19 -10.17
C ASP A 130 -27.09 1.23 -9.16
N VAL A 131 -25.89 1.56 -9.63
CA VAL A 131 -24.62 1.43 -8.90
C VAL A 131 -23.71 2.60 -9.26
N ASN A 132 -22.92 3.06 -8.30
CA ASN A 132 -21.96 4.14 -8.53
C ASN A 132 -20.97 3.83 -9.67
N GLU A 133 -20.63 4.84 -10.48
CA GLU A 133 -19.72 4.71 -11.64
C GLU A 133 -18.37 4.09 -11.26
N LYS A 134 -17.80 4.47 -10.10
CA LYS A 134 -16.50 3.99 -9.64
C LYS A 134 -16.51 2.48 -9.38
N ILE A 135 -17.63 1.94 -8.88
CA ILE A 135 -17.81 0.51 -8.63
C ILE A 135 -17.99 -0.26 -9.95
N LEU A 136 -18.54 0.38 -10.99
CA LEU A 136 -18.70 -0.24 -12.31
C LEU A 136 -17.40 -0.24 -13.13
N ASP A 137 -16.45 0.64 -12.82
CA ASP A 137 -15.18 0.75 -13.55
C ASP A 137 -14.36 -0.54 -13.41
N GLU A 138 -14.06 -1.18 -14.54
CA GLU A 138 -13.21 -2.38 -14.57
C GLU A 138 -11.76 -2.11 -14.12
N ASN A 139 -11.36 -0.83 -14.08
CA ASN A 139 -10.08 -0.36 -13.58
C ASN A 139 -10.11 0.09 -12.11
N ASN A 140 -11.22 -0.14 -11.39
CA ASN A 140 -11.30 0.18 -9.97
C ASN A 140 -10.06 -0.31 -9.20
N THR A 141 -9.51 0.55 -8.35
CA THR A 141 -8.31 0.33 -7.54
C THR A 141 -8.30 -1.05 -6.86
N ALA A 142 -9.41 -1.46 -6.23
CA ALA A 142 -9.52 -2.75 -5.57
C ALA A 142 -9.39 -3.91 -6.57
N TYR A 143 -10.05 -3.81 -7.73
CA TYR A 143 -10.05 -4.86 -8.74
C TYR A 143 -8.66 -5.08 -9.33
N VAL A 144 -7.94 -3.98 -9.58
CA VAL A 144 -6.56 -3.99 -10.08
C VAL A 144 -5.63 -4.64 -9.07
N ASP A 145 -5.80 -4.34 -7.77
CA ASP A 145 -5.04 -4.95 -6.68
C ASP A 145 -5.26 -6.46 -6.58
N GLY A 146 -6.53 -6.87 -6.47
CA GLY A 146 -6.90 -8.28 -6.37
C GLY A 146 -6.43 -9.10 -7.57
N LEU A 147 -6.51 -8.54 -8.78
CA LEU A 147 -6.04 -9.20 -9.99
C LEU A 147 -4.50 -9.34 -10.03
N PHE A 148 -3.74 -8.34 -9.56
CA PHE A 148 -2.29 -8.47 -9.55
C PHE A 148 -1.81 -9.43 -8.44
N SER A 149 -2.47 -9.43 -7.29
CA SER A 149 -2.26 -10.43 -6.24
C SER A 149 -2.42 -11.85 -6.79
N TYR A 150 -3.44 -12.06 -7.63
CA TYR A 150 -3.60 -13.29 -8.39
C TYR A 150 -2.46 -13.56 -9.40
N CYS A 151 -2.02 -12.54 -10.16
CA CYS A 151 -0.91 -12.68 -11.11
C CYS A 151 0.42 -13.05 -10.43
N SER A 152 0.71 -12.43 -9.29
CA SER A 152 1.84 -12.74 -8.42
C SER A 152 1.80 -14.21 -7.96
N SER A 153 0.62 -14.67 -7.56
CA SER A 153 0.38 -16.06 -7.17
C SER A 153 0.62 -17.05 -8.30
N LEU A 154 0.25 -16.71 -9.55
CA LEU A 154 0.52 -17.57 -10.70
C LEU A 154 2.03 -17.78 -10.93
N LEU A 155 2.89 -16.79 -10.62
CA LEU A 155 4.34 -16.98 -10.69
C LEU A 155 4.83 -17.93 -9.60
N ASN A 156 4.28 -17.84 -8.38
CA ASN A 156 4.60 -18.75 -7.29
C ASN A 156 4.27 -20.19 -7.68
N TYR A 157 3.05 -20.47 -8.13
CA TYR A 157 2.62 -21.83 -8.45
C TYR A 157 3.29 -22.41 -9.70
N ASN A 158 3.38 -21.66 -10.80
CA ASN A 158 3.87 -22.20 -12.07
C ASN A 158 5.39 -22.21 -12.19
N HIS A 159 6.10 -21.33 -11.46
CA HIS A 159 7.54 -21.13 -11.60
C HIS A 159 8.29 -21.21 -10.27
N HIS A 160 7.63 -21.59 -9.17
CA HIS A 160 8.22 -21.63 -7.82
C HIS A 160 8.86 -20.31 -7.40
N PHE A 161 8.31 -19.19 -7.88
CA PHE A 161 8.77 -17.85 -7.56
C PHE A 161 8.38 -17.51 -6.11
N VAL A 162 9.34 -17.65 -5.19
CA VAL A 162 9.10 -17.59 -3.73
C VAL A 162 8.56 -16.24 -3.23
N HIS A 163 8.84 -15.15 -3.95
CA HIS A 163 8.36 -13.81 -3.61
C HIS A 163 6.92 -13.55 -4.06
N GLY A 164 6.36 -14.43 -4.90
CA GLY A 164 4.98 -14.31 -5.32
C GLY A 164 4.03 -14.56 -4.14
N ILE A 165 3.02 -13.71 -3.97
CA ILE A 165 2.04 -13.82 -2.90
C ILE A 165 1.05 -14.93 -3.21
N GLU A 166 0.74 -15.80 -2.26
CA GLU A 166 -0.33 -16.78 -2.45
C GLU A 166 -1.72 -16.11 -2.39
N PHE A 167 -2.56 -16.42 -3.37
CA PHE A 167 -3.91 -15.88 -3.52
C PHE A 167 -4.94 -17.01 -3.55
N TYR A 168 -5.98 -16.90 -2.73
CA TYR A 168 -6.96 -17.97 -2.49
C TYR A 168 -8.37 -17.67 -3.01
N GLY A 169 -8.66 -16.43 -3.39
CA GLY A 169 -9.95 -16.02 -3.92
C GLY A 169 -10.22 -14.54 -3.74
N SER A 170 -11.17 -14.01 -4.50
CA SER A 170 -11.68 -12.65 -4.31
C SER A 170 -13.15 -12.54 -4.66
N PHE A 171 -13.87 -11.74 -3.88
CA PHE A 171 -15.33 -11.64 -3.88
C PHE A 171 -15.76 -10.22 -3.59
N LEU A 172 -16.88 -9.77 -4.16
CA LEU A 172 -17.50 -8.50 -3.75
C LEU A 172 -18.54 -8.74 -2.67
N ALA A 173 -18.64 -7.83 -1.72
CA ALA A 173 -19.62 -7.90 -0.64
C ALA A 173 -19.89 -6.50 -0.07
N ILE A 174 -20.96 -6.39 0.72
CA ILE A 174 -21.19 -5.26 1.61
C ILE A 174 -20.69 -5.66 3.00
N LYS A 175 -19.67 -4.99 3.51
CA LYS A 175 -19.17 -5.19 4.87
C LYS A 175 -20.01 -4.38 5.84
N LYS A 176 -20.60 -5.04 6.83
CA LYS A 176 -21.23 -4.35 7.96
C LYS A 176 -20.18 -3.93 8.99
N ASN A 177 -20.37 -2.79 9.64
CA ASN A 177 -19.43 -2.19 10.59
C ASN A 177 -18.01 -2.11 10.01
N PHE A 178 -17.91 -1.54 8.80
CA PHE A 178 -16.62 -1.34 8.14
C PHE A 178 -15.81 -0.31 8.92
N LYS A 179 -14.61 -0.70 9.37
CA LYS A 179 -13.73 0.11 10.21
C LYS A 179 -12.47 0.45 9.40
N PHE A 180 -12.06 1.71 9.40
CA PHE A 180 -10.83 2.16 8.76
C PHE A 180 -10.14 3.23 9.62
N ASN A 181 -8.81 3.23 9.58
CA ASN A 181 -7.96 4.15 10.33
C ASN A 181 -7.82 5.48 9.56
N ILE A 182 -7.90 6.61 10.26
CA ILE A 182 -7.76 7.96 9.71
C ILE A 182 -6.61 8.77 10.35
N ILE A 183 -5.73 8.15 11.15
CA ILE A 183 -4.69 8.87 11.91
C ILE A 183 -3.79 9.70 11.00
N ASP A 184 -3.31 9.12 9.90
CA ASP A 184 -2.38 9.76 8.97
C ASP A 184 -3.00 11.01 8.30
N ASP A 185 -4.32 11.01 8.12
CA ASP A 185 -5.10 12.06 7.46
C ASP A 185 -5.92 12.90 8.46
N LEU A 186 -5.67 12.75 9.78
CA LEU A 186 -6.53 13.29 10.82
C LEU A 186 -6.66 14.82 10.73
N GLU A 187 -5.55 15.52 10.47
CA GLU A 187 -5.54 16.97 10.33
C GLU A 187 -6.43 17.42 9.16
N PHE A 188 -6.33 16.75 8.03
CA PHE A 188 -7.14 17.03 6.85
C PHE A 188 -8.63 16.77 7.11
N VAL A 189 -8.95 15.60 7.67
CA VAL A 189 -10.32 15.21 7.98
C VAL A 189 -10.94 16.16 9.01
N ASN A 190 -10.17 16.58 10.02
CA ASN A 190 -10.63 17.50 11.06
C ASN A 190 -10.87 18.93 10.57
N ARG A 191 -10.29 19.33 9.42
CA ARG A 191 -10.62 20.61 8.77
C ARG A 191 -12.00 20.59 8.08
N SER A 192 -12.60 19.43 7.86
CA SER A 192 -13.93 19.33 7.23
C SER A 192 -15.05 19.70 8.21
N ASP A 193 -15.82 20.72 7.84
CA ASP A 193 -17.06 21.09 8.52
C ASP A 193 -18.06 19.93 8.55
N PHE A 194 -18.13 19.14 7.47
CA PHE A 194 -19.05 18.02 7.37
C PHE A 194 -18.67 16.92 8.36
N PHE A 195 -17.38 16.58 8.44
CA PHE A 195 -16.89 15.58 9.39
C PHE A 195 -17.24 15.97 10.84
N ASN A 196 -16.92 17.21 11.23
CA ASN A 196 -17.17 17.68 12.59
C ASN A 196 -18.64 17.77 12.99
N LYS A 197 -19.54 18.04 12.03
CA LYS A 197 -20.99 18.11 12.27
C LYS A 197 -21.64 16.73 12.34
N ASN A 198 -21.09 15.73 11.65
CA ASN A 198 -21.72 14.42 11.48
C ASN A 198 -20.99 13.26 12.19
N LYS A 199 -19.83 13.51 12.79
CA LYS A 199 -19.15 12.52 13.66
C LYS A 199 -20.08 12.08 14.79
N ASN A 200 -20.17 10.77 14.99
CA ASN A 200 -21.07 10.08 15.92
C ASN A 200 -22.58 10.26 15.62
N ILE A 201 -22.92 10.74 14.41
CA ILE A 201 -24.30 10.81 13.91
C ILE A 201 -24.46 9.90 12.68
N LEU A 202 -23.66 10.13 11.63
CA LEU A 202 -23.69 9.32 10.39
C LEU A 202 -22.67 8.19 10.40
N PHE A 203 -21.61 8.33 11.19
CA PHE A 203 -20.53 7.36 11.35
C PHE A 203 -19.95 7.51 12.75
N ASN A 204 -19.40 6.43 13.31
CA ASN A 204 -18.83 6.44 14.65
C ASN A 204 -17.32 6.66 14.58
N VAL A 205 -16.78 7.54 15.44
CA VAL A 205 -15.34 7.80 15.52
C VAL A 205 -14.82 7.34 16.88
N GLN A 206 -13.92 6.38 16.86
CA GLN A 206 -13.19 5.89 18.04
C GLN A 206 -11.86 6.63 18.10
N ASP A 207 -11.74 7.53 19.08
CA ASP A 207 -10.54 8.31 19.37
C ASP A 207 -10.19 8.11 20.84
N GLU A 208 -9.47 7.03 21.12
CA GLU A 208 -9.13 6.59 22.48
C GLU A 208 -8.17 7.59 23.16
N ASN A 209 -7.35 8.29 22.35
CA ASN A 209 -6.33 9.24 22.81
C ASN A 209 -6.79 10.72 22.78
N ASN A 210 -8.07 11.01 22.52
CA ASN A 210 -8.63 12.38 22.43
C ASN A 210 -7.90 13.34 21.44
N ARG A 211 -7.22 12.81 20.42
CA ARG A 211 -6.46 13.57 19.41
C ARG A 211 -7.29 14.63 18.70
N LEU A 212 -8.56 14.33 18.45
CA LEU A 212 -9.50 15.27 17.80
C LEU A 212 -9.74 16.52 18.65
N LYS A 213 -9.66 16.41 19.98
CA LYS A 213 -9.82 17.57 20.88
C LYS A 213 -8.59 18.45 20.83
N ASP A 214 -7.39 17.86 20.87
CA ASP A 214 -6.12 18.59 20.82
C ASP A 214 -6.00 19.43 19.54
N LEU A 215 -6.45 18.90 18.40
CA LEU A 215 -6.50 19.66 17.15
C LEU A 215 -7.55 20.79 17.18
N SER A 216 -8.68 20.60 17.84
CA SER A 216 -9.75 21.61 17.93
C SER A 216 -9.45 22.76 18.90
N ASP A 217 -8.56 22.54 19.87
CA ASP A 217 -8.15 23.52 20.87
C ASP A 217 -7.07 24.50 20.39
N THR A 218 -6.55 24.33 19.17
CA THR A 218 -5.81 25.38 18.46
C THR A 218 -6.74 26.55 18.12
N LYS A 219 -6.94 27.43 19.10
CA LYS A 219 -7.71 28.68 18.96
C LYS A 219 -7.38 29.34 17.63
N LYS A 220 -8.38 29.45 16.74
CA LYS A 220 -8.34 30.38 15.61
C LYS A 220 -7.92 31.75 16.15
N LEU A 221 -6.65 32.10 15.94
CA LEU A 221 -6.12 33.39 16.35
C LEU A 221 -6.92 34.46 15.62
N LYS A 222 -7.26 35.54 16.32
CA LYS A 222 -7.98 36.64 15.69
C LYS A 222 -7.13 37.15 14.50
N PRO A 223 -7.73 37.38 13.32
CA PRO A 223 -7.02 37.95 12.19
C PRO A 223 -6.25 39.20 12.64
N ILE A 224 -4.99 39.30 12.25
CA ILE A 224 -4.19 40.47 12.55
C ILE A 224 -4.85 41.66 11.85
N LYS A 225 -5.43 42.57 12.64
CA LYS A 225 -5.91 43.84 12.12
C LYS A 225 -4.70 44.72 11.86
N ILE A 226 -4.29 44.82 10.60
CA ILE A 226 -3.33 45.84 10.17
C ILE A 226 -4.06 47.18 10.29
N GLN A 227 -3.83 47.91 11.37
CA GLN A 227 -4.26 49.30 11.48
C GLN A 227 -3.35 50.13 10.58
N GLU A 228 -3.90 50.65 9.48
CA GLU A 228 -3.33 51.83 8.84
C GLU A 228 -3.56 53.01 9.79
N ASP A 229 -2.60 53.27 10.67
CA ASP A 229 -2.55 54.53 11.38
C ASP A 229 -2.32 55.63 10.33
N ALA A 230 -3.38 56.38 10.04
CA ALA A 230 -3.41 57.48 9.07
C ALA A 230 -2.38 58.61 9.33
N ASP A 231 -1.69 58.56 10.47
CA ASP A 231 -0.66 59.52 10.88
C ASP A 231 0.77 58.92 10.92
N SER A 232 0.97 57.67 10.50
CA SER A 232 2.31 57.08 10.40
C SER A 232 2.86 57.23 8.97
N LYS A 233 3.98 57.98 8.85
CA LYS A 233 4.71 58.15 7.59
C LYS A 233 4.95 56.78 6.94
N PRO A 234 4.78 56.63 5.61
CA PRO A 234 5.05 55.37 4.93
C PRO A 234 6.48 54.94 5.25
N LEU A 235 6.62 53.78 5.90
CA LEU A 235 7.92 53.14 6.11
C LEU A 235 8.44 52.78 4.72
N ASN A 236 9.38 53.58 4.22
CA ASN A 236 10.08 53.33 2.97
C ASN A 236 11.11 52.21 3.22
N ILE A 237 10.62 50.99 3.42
CA ILE A 237 11.45 49.79 3.48
C ILE A 237 11.81 49.46 2.04
N SER A 238 12.98 49.92 1.58
CA SER A 238 13.60 49.31 0.41
C SER A 238 14.11 47.94 0.85
N ALA A 239 13.44 46.86 0.42
CA ALA A 239 14.04 45.55 0.47
C ALA A 239 15.36 45.60 -0.33
N LYS A 240 16.47 45.16 0.28
CA LYS A 240 17.71 44.95 -0.48
C LYS A 240 17.40 43.94 -1.57
N SER A 241 17.95 44.15 -2.76
CA SER A 241 17.83 43.21 -3.88
C SER A 241 18.11 41.80 -3.41
N ILE A 242 17.21 40.87 -3.71
CA ILE A 242 17.37 39.44 -3.39
C ILE A 242 18.65 38.97 -4.09
N ASN A 243 19.56 38.33 -3.35
CA ASN A 243 20.77 37.77 -3.96
C ASN A 243 20.37 36.52 -4.76
N ASN A 244 20.51 36.58 -6.09
CA ASN A 244 20.17 35.46 -6.98
C ASN A 244 21.07 34.23 -6.79
N GLU A 245 22.24 34.39 -6.17
CA GLU A 245 23.12 33.27 -5.81
C GLU A 245 22.48 32.32 -4.79
N LEU A 246 21.57 32.84 -3.93
CA LEU A 246 20.82 32.03 -2.96
C LEU A 246 19.75 31.13 -3.60
N PHE A 247 19.43 31.36 -4.88
CA PHE A 247 18.39 30.65 -5.61
C PHE A 247 18.92 30.00 -6.89
N GLU A 248 20.22 29.67 -6.95
CA GLU A 248 20.85 28.95 -8.07
C GLU A 248 20.47 29.51 -9.45
N ASN A 249 20.34 30.83 -9.58
CA ASN A 249 19.96 31.49 -10.83
C ASN A 249 18.59 31.08 -11.41
N VAL A 250 17.68 30.51 -10.61
CA VAL A 250 16.30 30.18 -11.01
C VAL A 250 15.53 31.41 -11.53
N PHE A 251 15.95 32.61 -11.12
CA PHE A 251 15.39 33.90 -11.56
C PHE A 251 16.40 34.74 -12.36
N ALA A 252 17.41 34.13 -12.97
CA ALA A 252 18.29 34.87 -13.86
C ALA A 252 17.52 35.27 -15.12
N ASP A 253 17.36 36.58 -15.32
CA ASP A 253 16.87 37.12 -16.59
C ASP A 253 17.83 36.73 -17.71
N ASP A 254 17.26 36.16 -18.76
CA ASP A 254 17.85 35.64 -19.99
C ASP A 254 19.31 36.04 -20.27
N ILE A 255 20.18 35.02 -20.36
CA ILE A 255 21.47 35.16 -21.03
C ILE A 255 21.18 35.38 -22.51
N ASP A 256 21.56 36.56 -23.01
CA ASP A 256 21.56 36.93 -24.43
C ASP A 256 22.51 35.99 -25.21
N ILE A 257 22.01 34.84 -25.69
CA ILE A 257 22.74 33.95 -26.58
C ILE A 257 22.63 34.52 -28.01
N SER A 258 23.48 35.50 -28.31
CA SER A 258 23.87 35.81 -29.68
C SER A 258 25.19 35.09 -29.99
N GLY A 259 25.08 33.80 -30.35
CA GLY A 259 26.22 32.98 -30.76
C GLY A 259 25.76 31.66 -31.37
N GLU A 260 26.16 31.42 -32.60
CA GLU A 260 25.72 30.31 -33.46
C GLU A 260 25.96 28.92 -32.84
N GLY A 261 24.91 28.10 -32.81
CA GLY A 261 25.02 26.63 -32.92
C GLY A 261 24.86 25.80 -31.64
N GLN A 262 23.61 25.45 -31.29
CA GLN A 262 23.12 24.08 -31.06
C GLN A 262 21.70 24.15 -30.47
N GLU A 263 20.73 23.52 -31.13
CA GLU A 263 19.35 23.44 -30.65
C GLU A 263 19.24 22.52 -29.43
N ILE A 264 19.05 23.10 -28.25
CA ILE A 264 18.35 22.44 -27.14
C ILE A 264 17.08 23.27 -26.90
N ARG A 265 15.92 22.72 -27.28
CA ARG A 265 14.62 23.32 -26.96
C ARG A 265 14.32 23.05 -25.48
N GLU A 266 14.71 23.98 -24.62
CA GLU A 266 14.14 24.08 -23.28
C GLU A 266 12.66 24.47 -23.42
N GLN A 267 11.77 23.57 -22.97
CA GLN A 267 10.36 23.89 -22.83
C GLN A 267 10.21 24.80 -21.62
N HIS A 268 10.23 26.12 -21.83
CA HIS A 268 9.84 27.07 -20.80
C HIS A 268 8.41 26.76 -20.34
N ILE A 269 8.25 26.59 -19.03
CA ILE A 269 6.96 26.43 -18.37
C ILE A 269 6.18 27.72 -18.60
N SER A 270 5.13 27.64 -19.43
CA SER A 270 4.30 28.81 -19.72
C SER A 270 3.46 29.19 -18.51
N LEU A 271 3.05 30.45 -18.43
CA LEU A 271 2.16 30.94 -17.38
C LEU A 271 0.79 30.23 -17.38
N ASP A 272 0.40 29.66 -18.52
CA ASP A 272 -0.79 28.81 -18.65
C ASP A 272 -0.56 27.40 -18.05
N THR A 273 0.68 26.91 -18.07
CA THR A 273 1.10 25.70 -17.36
C THR A 273 1.05 25.92 -15.84
N LEU A 274 1.43 27.11 -15.34
CA LEU A 274 1.32 27.51 -13.93
C LEU A 274 -0.14 27.65 -13.44
N LYS A 275 -1.06 28.11 -14.28
CA LYS A 275 -2.49 28.16 -13.95
C LYS A 275 -3.16 26.78 -13.88
N GLU A 276 -2.61 25.77 -14.54
CA GLU A 276 -3.09 24.39 -14.38
C GLU A 276 -2.46 23.68 -13.16
N PHE A 277 -1.31 24.15 -12.65
CA PHE A 277 -0.76 23.73 -11.36
C PHE A 277 -1.59 24.22 -10.17
N SER A 278 -2.47 25.22 -10.36
CA SER A 278 -3.51 25.61 -9.38
C SER A 278 -4.75 24.70 -9.38
N ILE A 279 -4.79 23.66 -10.22
CA ILE A 279 -5.73 22.53 -10.05
C ILE A 279 -5.03 21.45 -9.24
N ASP A 280 -4.54 21.83 -8.05
CA ASP A 280 -4.39 20.91 -6.94
C ASP A 280 -5.71 20.89 -6.18
N LEU A 281 -5.88 19.90 -5.29
CA LEU A 281 -7.00 19.76 -4.35
C LEU A 281 -7.16 20.95 -3.37
N SER A 282 -6.52 22.09 -3.62
CA SER A 282 -6.57 23.34 -2.87
C SER A 282 -7.88 24.12 -3.03
N HIS A 283 -8.85 23.65 -3.83
CA HIS A 283 -10.24 24.16 -3.75
C HIS A 283 -11.03 23.55 -2.58
N LEU A 284 -10.37 23.18 -1.48
CA LEU A 284 -11.01 22.66 -0.29
C LEU A 284 -11.16 23.67 0.86
N THR A 285 -10.53 24.84 0.80
CA THR A 285 -10.90 26.02 1.62
C THR A 285 -10.32 27.28 1.00
N ASP A 286 -11.05 28.40 1.14
CA ASP A 286 -10.58 29.74 0.79
C ASP A 286 -9.24 30.11 1.45
N ASP A 287 -8.52 30.92 0.71
CA ASP A 287 -7.29 31.67 0.98
C ASP A 287 -7.12 32.14 2.44
N ASP A 288 -5.99 31.80 3.07
CA ASP A 288 -5.23 32.75 3.89
C ASP A 288 -3.85 32.16 4.25
N GLY A 289 -2.80 32.81 3.75
CA GLY A 289 -1.41 32.43 4.01
C GLY A 289 -0.96 32.82 5.42
N ASN A 290 -0.30 31.90 6.13
CA ASN A 290 0.74 32.27 7.08
C ASN A 290 1.67 31.09 7.43
N ASN A 291 2.95 31.24 7.10
CA ASN A 291 4.01 30.31 7.48
C ASN A 291 4.46 30.59 8.93
N LYS A 292 4.46 29.56 9.78
CA LYS A 292 5.39 29.45 10.91
C LYS A 292 5.95 28.03 10.99
N SER A 293 7.27 28.00 11.09
CA SER A 293 8.14 26.83 11.17
C SER A 293 8.09 26.22 12.56
N GLU A 294 7.64 24.97 12.65
CA GLU A 294 8.06 24.01 13.67
C GLU A 294 8.56 22.76 12.95
N THR A 295 9.64 22.18 13.45
CA THR A 295 10.36 21.05 12.85
C THR A 295 9.46 19.81 12.88
N ILE A 296 8.83 19.50 11.75
CA ILE A 296 7.99 18.32 11.57
C ILE A 296 8.88 17.21 10.97
N LYS A 297 8.99 16.09 11.68
CA LYS A 297 9.52 14.84 11.12
C LYS A 297 8.66 14.45 9.92
N SER A 298 9.30 14.08 8.82
CA SER A 298 8.70 13.68 7.54
C SER A 298 7.51 12.75 7.76
N VAL A 299 6.33 13.27 7.42
CA VAL A 299 5.07 12.54 7.51
C VAL A 299 5.02 11.57 6.34
N VAL A 300 4.96 10.27 6.64
CA VAL A 300 4.68 9.22 5.66
C VAL A 300 3.35 9.57 5.01
N SER A 301 3.39 9.97 3.73
CA SER A 301 2.18 10.31 2.96
C SER A 301 1.25 9.09 2.90
N GLY A 302 0.24 9.05 3.78
CA GLY A 302 -0.82 8.05 3.78
C GLY A 302 -1.60 8.18 2.49
N SER A 303 -1.46 7.22 1.60
CA SER A 303 -2.36 7.10 0.46
C SER A 303 -3.67 6.54 1.02
N SER A 304 -4.79 7.26 0.87
CA SER A 304 -6.13 6.89 1.38
C SER A 304 -6.68 5.54 0.86
N CYS A 305 -5.88 4.83 0.04
CA CYS A 305 -6.13 3.48 -0.46
C CYS A 305 -5.38 2.38 0.34
N SER A 306 -4.41 2.74 1.18
CA SER A 306 -3.69 1.80 2.04
C SER A 306 -4.53 1.48 3.27
N SER A 307 -5.25 0.37 3.21
CA SER A 307 -5.80 -0.26 4.41
C SER A 307 -4.62 -0.79 5.23
N ARG A 308 -4.03 0.06 6.09
CA ARG A 308 -2.98 -0.29 7.07
C ARG A 308 -3.55 -1.23 8.13
N THR A 309 -3.80 -2.47 7.76
CA THR A 309 -4.28 -3.50 8.67
C THR A 309 -3.38 -4.72 8.55
N SER A 310 -2.20 -4.66 9.14
CA SER A 310 -1.39 -5.83 9.47
C SER A 310 -1.40 -5.94 10.99
N TYR A 311 -1.99 -7.01 11.52
CA TYR A 311 -1.94 -7.35 12.94
C TYR A 311 -1.21 -8.67 13.09
N THR A 312 -0.25 -8.70 14.02
CA THR A 312 0.67 -9.81 14.24
C THR A 312 0.49 -10.35 15.65
N SER A 313 0.41 -11.67 15.79
CA SER A 313 0.35 -12.36 17.08
C SER A 313 1.75 -12.79 17.51
N GLU A 314 2.19 -12.44 18.72
CA GLU A 314 3.36 -13.04 19.38
C GLU A 314 2.97 -14.37 20.06
N ASP A 315 3.66 -15.45 19.71
CA ASP A 315 3.68 -16.68 20.49
C ASP A 315 4.82 -16.57 21.52
N THR A 316 4.47 -16.71 22.80
CA THR A 316 5.39 -16.69 23.93
C THR A 316 6.23 -17.97 23.99
N GLU A 317 7.54 -17.85 23.78
CA GLU A 317 8.50 -18.92 24.06
C GLU A 317 8.90 -18.89 25.54
N ASN A 318 8.41 -19.86 26.31
CA ASN A 318 9.00 -20.20 27.61
C ASN A 318 10.23 -21.09 27.37
N ASN A 319 11.42 -20.52 27.62
CA ASN A 319 12.66 -21.27 27.78
C ASN A 319 12.75 -21.82 29.21
N ASP A 320 12.97 -23.13 29.33
CA ASP A 320 13.75 -23.70 30.43
C ASP A 320 14.66 -24.80 29.86
N GLU A 321 15.96 -24.54 29.98
CA GLU A 321 17.12 -25.42 29.79
C GLU A 321 17.03 -26.63 30.76
N ASP A 322 17.62 -27.82 30.62
CA ASP A 322 18.78 -28.26 29.87
C ASP A 322 18.89 -29.81 29.93
N PHE A 323 19.61 -30.37 28.94
CA PHE A 323 20.45 -31.57 28.95
C PHE A 323 19.94 -33.04 29.01
N GLU A 324 20.32 -33.73 27.92
CA GLU A 324 21.05 -35.00 27.82
C GLU A 324 20.38 -36.30 27.31
N GLU A 325 20.92 -36.69 26.14
CA GLU A 325 20.98 -37.94 25.40
C GLU A 325 20.73 -39.25 26.18
N THR A 326 19.95 -40.18 25.61
CA THR A 326 20.43 -41.52 25.20
C THR A 326 19.33 -42.38 24.58
N VAL A 327 19.82 -43.31 23.75
CA VAL A 327 19.13 -44.14 22.76
C VAL A 327 18.51 -45.40 23.37
N ALA A 328 17.40 -45.86 22.79
CA ALA A 328 17.08 -47.26 22.43
C ALA A 328 15.74 -47.84 22.94
N LYS A 329 14.89 -48.16 21.95
CA LYS A 329 14.17 -49.43 21.73
C LYS A 329 13.19 -49.98 22.80
N SER A 330 11.97 -50.14 22.28
CA SER A 330 11.15 -51.36 22.31
C SER A 330 10.38 -51.71 23.59
N GLY A 331 9.05 -51.73 23.43
CA GLY A 331 8.29 -52.96 23.68
C GLY A 331 7.34 -52.99 24.87
N SER A 332 6.04 -53.05 24.53
CA SER A 332 5.08 -54.04 25.04
C SER A 332 4.43 -53.87 26.44
N ASN A 333 3.09 -53.91 26.38
CA ASN A 333 2.13 -54.47 27.33
C ASN A 333 1.90 -53.80 28.70
N GLY A 334 0.66 -53.29 28.87
CA GLY A 334 -0.36 -54.15 29.47
C GLY A 334 -1.11 -53.63 30.69
N SER A 335 -2.44 -53.81 30.63
CA SER A 335 -3.41 -54.00 31.73
C SER A 335 -3.91 -52.73 32.45
N PHE A 336 -5.15 -52.28 32.23
CA PHE A 336 -6.45 -52.79 32.74
C PHE A 336 -6.62 -52.76 34.28
N ASN A 337 -7.46 -51.83 34.78
CA ASN A 337 -8.66 -52.06 35.62
C ASN A 337 -9.35 -50.70 35.91
N SER A 338 -10.61 -50.42 35.58
CA SER A 338 -11.94 -50.95 36.05
C SER A 338 -12.47 -50.35 37.36
N GLY A 339 -13.69 -49.79 37.30
CA GLY A 339 -14.65 -49.66 38.43
C GLY A 339 -14.79 -48.25 39.01
N LYS A 340 -15.70 -47.37 38.56
CA LYS A 340 -17.18 -47.29 38.74
C LYS A 340 -17.64 -46.83 40.15
N ILE A 341 -18.52 -45.81 40.16
CA ILE A 341 -19.63 -45.49 41.10
C ILE A 341 -19.53 -44.19 41.93
N THR A 342 -20.22 -43.18 41.39
CA THR A 342 -21.23 -42.24 41.97
C THR A 342 -20.90 -41.09 42.96
N SER A 343 -21.48 -39.96 42.55
CA SER A 343 -22.33 -39.00 43.28
C SER A 343 -21.71 -37.78 43.99
N ALA A 344 -22.09 -36.64 43.40
CA ALA A 344 -22.59 -35.41 44.03
C ALA A 344 -21.59 -34.47 44.73
N SER A 345 -21.25 -33.40 44.03
CA SER A 345 -21.39 -32.03 44.56
C SER A 345 -21.31 -31.05 43.40
N GLY A 346 -22.34 -30.19 43.31
CA GLY A 346 -22.32 -29.07 42.39
C GLY A 346 -21.31 -28.04 42.87
N TYR A 347 -20.46 -27.59 41.95
CA TYR A 347 -19.72 -26.36 42.09
C TYR A 347 -19.92 -25.56 40.81
N SER A 348 -20.47 -24.38 41.02
CA SER A 348 -20.53 -23.26 40.10
C SER A 348 -19.10 -22.92 39.67
N GLU A 349 -18.79 -23.03 38.39
CA GLU A 349 -17.61 -22.36 37.84
C GLU A 349 -18.08 -21.00 37.33
N ASP A 350 -17.73 -20.00 38.14
CA ASP A 350 -17.84 -18.59 37.84
C ASP A 350 -17.18 -18.29 36.50
N SER A 351 -17.90 -17.51 35.72
CA SER A 351 -17.42 -16.78 34.56
C SER A 351 -16.36 -15.78 35.01
N GLU A 352 -15.10 -16.19 34.96
CA GLU A 352 -13.97 -15.27 34.98
C GLU A 352 -13.86 -14.65 33.58
N GLU A 353 -14.41 -13.44 33.48
CA GLU A 353 -14.21 -12.47 32.41
C GLU A 353 -12.71 -12.11 32.36
N TYR A 354 -11.93 -12.87 31.59
CA TYR A 354 -10.59 -12.42 31.22
C TYR A 354 -10.73 -11.37 30.11
N SER A 355 -10.94 -10.15 30.55
CA SER A 355 -10.58 -8.94 29.82
C SER A 355 -9.06 -8.85 29.77
N ASP A 356 -8.43 -9.64 28.90
CA ASP A 356 -7.06 -9.36 28.48
C ASP A 356 -7.13 -8.17 27.51
N GLU A 357 -7.03 -6.97 28.07
CA GLU A 357 -6.46 -5.83 27.34
C GLU A 357 -5.01 -6.18 27.06
N SER A 358 -4.76 -6.65 25.84
CA SER A 358 -3.43 -6.86 25.32
C SER A 358 -2.80 -5.49 25.04
N ASP A 359 -2.04 -5.02 26.03
CA ASP A 359 -1.16 -3.86 26.01
C ASP A 359 0.01 -4.17 25.05
N TYR A 360 -0.18 -3.87 23.76
CA TYR A 360 0.87 -3.96 22.74
C TYR A 360 0.76 -2.79 21.76
N ASP A 361 1.79 -1.94 21.84
CA ASP A 361 2.13 -0.75 21.05
C ASP A 361 1.07 0.35 20.89
N ASP A 362 1.41 1.49 21.49
CA ASP A 362 0.83 2.83 21.40
C ASP A 362 0.98 3.41 19.97
N ASP A 363 0.56 2.65 18.95
CA ASP A 363 0.26 3.20 17.64
C ASP A 363 -1.06 3.96 17.78
N GLU A 364 -0.94 5.26 17.97
CA GLU A 364 -2.05 6.21 18.02
C GLU A 364 -3.03 5.92 16.88
N ARG A 365 -4.17 5.32 17.22
CA ARG A 365 -5.15 4.89 16.22
C ARG A 365 -6.44 5.67 16.39
N VAL A 366 -6.89 6.28 15.31
CA VAL A 366 -8.20 6.91 15.24
C VAL A 366 -8.98 6.19 14.16
N ASP A 367 -10.02 5.47 14.57
CA ASP A 367 -10.82 4.67 13.65
C ASP A 367 -12.20 5.24 13.41
N VAL A 368 -12.63 5.20 12.16
CA VAL A 368 -14.00 5.49 11.77
C VAL A 368 -14.71 4.19 11.43
N THR A 369 -15.91 4.01 11.98
CA THR A 369 -16.79 2.89 11.69
C THR A 369 -18.01 3.36 10.90
N LEU A 370 -18.19 2.76 9.72
CA LEU A 370 -19.36 2.92 8.85
C LEU A 370 -20.29 1.71 9.01
N GLU A 371 -21.60 1.95 9.11
CA GLU A 371 -22.59 0.89 9.32
C GLU A 371 -22.52 -0.20 8.23
N LYS A 372 -22.36 0.21 6.98
CA LYS A 372 -22.20 -0.67 5.83
C LYS A 372 -21.34 -0.01 4.76
N PHE A 373 -20.52 -0.80 4.07
CA PHE A 373 -19.66 -0.29 3.01
C PHE A 373 -19.34 -1.34 1.94
N PRO A 374 -19.32 -1.00 0.64
CA PRO A 374 -18.98 -1.95 -0.41
C PRO A 374 -17.46 -2.23 -0.42
N VAL A 375 -17.10 -3.52 -0.42
CA VAL A 375 -15.71 -3.97 -0.43
C VAL A 375 -15.51 -5.10 -1.43
N GLN A 376 -14.28 -5.20 -1.93
CA GLN A 376 -13.74 -6.44 -2.46
C GLN A 376 -12.92 -7.12 -1.36
N ILE A 377 -13.28 -8.34 -1.04
CA ILE A 377 -12.47 -9.20 -0.19
C ILE A 377 -11.40 -9.83 -1.08
N ILE A 378 -10.13 -9.71 -0.67
CA ILE A 378 -8.98 -10.33 -1.33
C ILE A 378 -8.36 -11.29 -0.32
N CYS A 379 -8.50 -12.60 -0.54
CA CYS A 379 -8.02 -13.63 0.37
C CYS A 379 -6.59 -14.03 -0.02
N MET A 380 -5.62 -13.71 0.85
CA MET A 380 -4.18 -13.88 0.59
C MET A 380 -3.49 -14.68 1.70
N GLU A 381 -2.23 -15.07 1.49
CA GLU A 381 -1.41 -15.58 2.59
C GLU A 381 -1.25 -14.54 3.69
N ASN A 382 -1.23 -15.02 4.93
CA ASN A 382 -0.79 -14.21 6.05
C ASN A 382 0.73 -14.11 6.02
N CYS A 383 1.27 -12.90 5.83
CA CYS A 383 2.70 -12.65 6.00
C CYS A 383 3.03 -12.31 7.45
N GLU A 384 4.27 -12.51 7.86
CA GLU A 384 4.66 -12.38 9.27
C GLU A 384 4.65 -10.93 9.75
N ASN A 385 5.39 -10.03 9.11
CA ASN A 385 5.35 -8.59 9.40
C ASN A 385 5.82 -7.76 8.20
N THR A 386 5.70 -6.44 8.29
CA THR A 386 6.21 -5.49 7.29
C THR A 386 7.72 -5.31 7.42
N PHE A 387 8.37 -4.88 6.32
CA PHE A 387 9.77 -4.50 6.33
C PHE A 387 9.98 -3.23 7.17
N ASP A 388 8.99 -2.35 7.20
CA ASP A 388 8.93 -1.16 8.07
C ASP A 388 9.04 -1.53 9.56
N ASN A 389 8.22 -2.48 10.02
CA ASN A 389 8.29 -2.98 11.39
C ASN A 389 9.66 -3.61 11.68
N LEU A 390 10.19 -4.38 10.73
CA LEU A 390 11.51 -5.01 10.87
C LEU A 390 12.63 -3.98 11.06
N ILE A 391 12.68 -2.92 10.25
CA ILE A 391 13.76 -1.91 10.33
C ILE A 391 13.59 -0.95 11.51
N THR A 392 12.36 -0.81 12.02
CA THR A 392 12.06 0.03 13.18
C THR A 392 12.43 -0.69 14.49
N ASN A 393 12.15 -1.99 14.57
CA ASN A 393 12.25 -2.75 15.81
C ASN A 393 13.51 -3.62 15.91
N GLU A 394 14.18 -3.92 14.79
CA GLU A 394 15.41 -4.72 14.78
C GLU A 394 16.59 -3.94 14.18
N GLU A 395 17.78 -4.09 14.78
CA GLU A 395 19.03 -3.61 14.20
C GLU A 395 19.52 -4.57 13.11
N LEU A 396 19.24 -4.24 11.85
CA LEU A 396 19.70 -5.03 10.71
C LEU A 396 21.17 -4.74 10.38
N GLU A 397 21.99 -5.78 10.26
CA GLU A 397 23.33 -5.62 9.72
C GLU A 397 23.30 -5.24 8.24
N GLU A 398 24.34 -4.54 7.77
CA GLU A 398 24.46 -4.11 6.36
C GLU A 398 24.31 -5.28 5.36
N LYS A 399 24.78 -6.48 5.72
CA LYS A 399 24.64 -7.71 4.91
C LYS A 399 23.17 -8.14 4.75
N GLU A 400 22.34 -7.91 5.76
CA GLU A 400 20.92 -8.24 5.80
C GLU A 400 20.13 -7.23 4.99
N TRP A 401 20.44 -5.93 5.12
CA TRP A 401 19.93 -4.88 4.24
C TRP A 401 20.16 -5.18 2.77
N PHE A 402 21.40 -5.49 2.38
CA PHE A 402 21.70 -5.83 0.99
C PHE A 402 21.04 -7.13 0.53
N SER A 403 20.79 -8.09 1.42
CA SER A 403 19.97 -9.25 1.09
C SER A 403 18.53 -8.86 0.81
N ALA A 404 17.89 -8.07 1.69
CA ALA A 404 16.52 -7.60 1.54
C ALA A 404 16.35 -6.83 0.22
N LEU A 405 17.20 -5.82 -0.01
CA LEU A 405 17.20 -5.02 -1.23
C LEU A 405 17.43 -5.88 -2.48
N MET A 406 18.32 -6.86 -2.43
CA MET A 406 18.55 -7.78 -3.55
C MET A 406 17.31 -8.63 -3.87
N GLN A 407 16.60 -9.12 -2.85
CA GLN A 407 15.34 -9.86 -3.03
C GLN A 407 14.24 -8.97 -3.64
N ILE A 408 14.12 -7.73 -3.16
CA ILE A 408 13.17 -6.72 -3.67
C ILE A 408 13.48 -6.38 -5.13
N ILE A 409 14.74 -6.08 -5.46
CA ILE A 409 15.19 -5.81 -6.83
C ILE A 409 14.87 -7.00 -7.75
N MET A 410 15.19 -8.23 -7.34
CA MET A 410 14.87 -9.43 -8.14
C MET A 410 13.37 -9.62 -8.34
N THR A 411 12.56 -9.21 -7.35
CA THR A 411 11.10 -9.24 -7.46
C THR A 411 10.58 -8.23 -8.48
N LEU A 412 11.01 -6.97 -8.38
CA LEU A 412 10.67 -5.92 -9.35
C LEU A 412 11.13 -6.29 -10.76
N VAL A 413 12.36 -6.75 -10.93
CA VAL A 413 12.89 -7.20 -12.23
C VAL A 413 12.03 -8.32 -12.83
N THR A 414 11.55 -9.26 -12.00
CA THR A 414 10.67 -10.34 -12.46
C THR A 414 9.32 -9.79 -12.89
N TYR A 415 8.66 -8.97 -12.07
CA TYR A 415 7.37 -8.37 -12.40
C TYR A 415 7.45 -7.47 -13.65
N GLN A 416 8.50 -6.67 -13.79
CA GLN A 416 8.76 -5.84 -14.97
C GLN A 416 8.91 -6.70 -16.23
N LYS A 417 9.67 -7.79 -16.16
CA LYS A 417 9.90 -8.66 -17.32
C LYS A 417 8.67 -9.45 -17.76
N VAL A 418 7.82 -9.86 -16.81
CA VAL A 418 6.63 -10.68 -17.08
C VAL A 418 5.43 -9.81 -17.42
N PHE A 419 5.20 -8.75 -16.64
CA PHE A 419 3.98 -7.97 -16.64
C PHE A 419 4.17 -6.51 -17.05
N LEU A 420 5.38 -6.02 -17.36
CA LEU A 420 5.64 -4.58 -17.53
C LEU A 420 5.11 -3.75 -16.34
N PHE A 421 5.38 -4.25 -15.13
CA PHE A 421 4.81 -3.74 -13.90
C PHE A 421 5.58 -2.55 -13.33
N THR A 422 4.85 -1.54 -12.85
CA THR A 422 5.30 -0.51 -11.91
C THR A 422 4.35 -0.49 -10.72
N HIS A 423 4.87 -0.46 -9.50
CA HIS A 423 4.07 -0.45 -8.28
C HIS A 423 3.42 0.92 -8.02
N ASN A 424 4.18 1.99 -8.24
CA ASN A 424 3.79 3.40 -8.04
C ASN A 424 3.50 3.82 -6.60
N ASP A 425 3.74 2.94 -5.62
CA ASP A 425 3.53 3.20 -4.19
C ASP A 425 4.41 2.28 -3.31
N LEU A 426 5.63 1.98 -3.78
CA LEU A 426 6.48 1.03 -3.09
C LEU A 426 7.21 1.73 -1.94
N HIS A 427 6.70 1.58 -0.72
CA HIS A 427 7.37 1.97 0.51
C HIS A 427 7.60 0.75 1.42
N THR A 428 8.39 0.91 2.48
CA THR A 428 8.72 -0.12 3.48
C THR A 428 7.50 -0.88 4.00
N ASN A 429 6.37 -0.20 4.27
CA ASN A 429 5.12 -0.86 4.69
C ASN A 429 4.46 -1.75 3.61
N ASN A 430 4.74 -1.53 2.32
CA ASN A 430 4.23 -2.37 1.21
C ASN A 430 5.18 -3.53 0.85
N ILE A 431 6.14 -3.80 1.72
CA ILE A 431 7.03 -4.95 1.65
C ILE A 431 6.82 -5.73 2.94
N MET A 432 6.45 -7.00 2.84
CA MET A 432 6.34 -7.90 3.98
C MET A 432 7.38 -9.01 3.88
N TYR A 433 7.57 -9.77 4.95
CA TYR A 433 8.42 -10.96 4.94
C TYR A 433 7.76 -12.16 5.61
N ASN A 434 8.29 -13.35 5.28
CA ASN A 434 8.03 -14.60 5.99
C ASN A 434 9.35 -15.22 6.43
N LYS A 435 9.41 -15.76 7.65
CA LYS A 435 10.53 -16.60 8.09
C LYS A 435 10.75 -17.81 7.17
N THR A 436 12.01 -18.19 7.01
CA THR A 436 12.41 -19.37 6.21
C THR A 436 13.66 -20.05 6.73
N ASP A 437 13.68 -21.38 6.67
CA ASP A 437 14.89 -22.17 6.96
C ASP A 437 15.88 -22.20 5.78
N LYS A 438 15.43 -21.82 4.59
CA LYS A 438 16.29 -21.79 3.39
C LYS A 438 17.41 -20.80 3.62
N LYS A 439 18.67 -21.25 3.61
CA LYS A 439 19.82 -20.36 3.83
C LYS A 439 20.14 -19.47 2.63
N PHE A 440 19.81 -19.91 1.41
CA PHE A 440 20.09 -19.18 0.17
C PHE A 440 18.93 -19.26 -0.82
N LEU A 441 18.75 -18.19 -1.58
CA LEU A 441 17.94 -18.13 -2.79
C LEU A 441 18.85 -18.06 -4.01
N TYR A 442 18.42 -18.71 -5.09
CA TYR A 442 19.17 -18.76 -6.35
C TYR A 442 18.33 -18.12 -7.45
N TYR A 443 18.82 -17.03 -8.02
CA TYR A 443 18.19 -16.35 -9.14
C TYR A 443 18.96 -16.61 -10.43
N LYS A 444 18.26 -16.60 -11.56
CA LYS A 444 18.87 -16.57 -12.89
C LYS A 444 18.36 -15.36 -13.65
N PHE A 445 19.26 -14.42 -13.95
CA PHE A 445 18.94 -13.25 -14.76
C PHE A 445 20.02 -13.01 -15.80
N ASN A 446 19.64 -12.80 -17.07
CA ASN A 446 20.56 -12.60 -18.21
C ASN A 446 21.76 -13.58 -18.22
N ASN A 447 21.47 -14.88 -18.02
CA ASN A 447 22.45 -15.97 -17.92
C ASN A 447 23.48 -15.87 -16.79
N LYS A 448 23.35 -14.90 -15.88
CA LYS A 448 24.04 -14.86 -14.60
C LYS A 448 23.20 -15.55 -13.54
N TYR A 449 23.86 -16.29 -12.68
CA TYR A 449 23.25 -16.88 -11.50
C TYR A 449 23.62 -16.01 -10.31
N TYR A 450 22.69 -15.84 -9.37
CA TYR A 450 22.93 -15.08 -8.16
C TYR A 450 22.58 -15.96 -6.97
N LYS A 451 23.48 -16.07 -5.99
CA LYS A 451 23.28 -16.78 -4.74
C LYS A 451 23.16 -15.75 -3.61
N VAL A 452 21.94 -15.56 -3.12
CA VAL A 452 21.63 -14.53 -2.12
C VAL A 452 21.30 -15.21 -0.78
N PRO A 453 22.03 -14.92 0.32
CA PRO A 453 21.68 -15.43 1.64
C PRO A 453 20.34 -14.84 2.08
N THR A 454 19.46 -15.63 2.67
CA THR A 454 18.12 -15.14 3.11
C THR A 454 18.15 -14.44 4.45
N TYR A 455 19.15 -14.73 5.28
CA TYR A 455 19.15 -14.39 6.71
C TYR A 455 17.83 -14.76 7.39
N GLY A 456 17.25 -15.89 6.99
CA GLY A 456 16.01 -16.38 7.56
C GLY A 456 14.73 -15.70 7.05
N ARG A 457 14.77 -14.81 6.05
CA ARG A 457 13.60 -14.06 5.58
C ARG A 457 13.42 -14.13 4.05
N ILE A 458 12.17 -14.25 3.60
CA ILE A 458 11.74 -14.10 2.21
C ILE A 458 10.84 -12.88 2.11
N TYR A 459 11.29 -11.85 1.40
CA TYR A 459 10.54 -10.61 1.20
C TYR A 459 9.52 -10.72 0.06
N LYS A 460 8.37 -10.06 0.22
CA LYS A 460 7.23 -10.07 -0.71
C LYS A 460 6.67 -8.65 -0.82
N ILE A 461 6.44 -8.18 -2.03
CA ILE A 461 5.79 -6.89 -2.29
C ILE A 461 4.27 -7.10 -2.31
N ILE A 462 3.52 -6.30 -1.56
CA ILE A 462 2.05 -6.32 -1.43
C ILE A 462 1.44 -4.98 -1.88
N ASP A 463 0.11 -4.87 -1.86
CA ASP A 463 -0.66 -3.63 -2.13
C ASP A 463 -0.50 -3.04 -3.54
N PHE A 464 -1.16 -3.66 -4.52
CA PHE A 464 -1.02 -3.30 -5.93
C PHE A 464 -2.10 -2.32 -6.41
N GLY A 465 -2.76 -1.59 -5.51
CA GLY A 465 -3.85 -0.68 -5.83
C GLY A 465 -3.46 0.43 -6.82
N ARG A 466 -2.23 0.94 -6.73
CA ARG A 466 -1.66 1.90 -7.70
C ARG A 466 -0.84 1.24 -8.82
N GLY A 467 -0.83 -0.08 -8.87
CA GLY A 467 -0.05 -0.84 -9.85
C GLY A 467 -0.50 -0.55 -11.29
N ILE A 468 0.48 -0.41 -12.19
CA ILE A 468 0.25 -0.38 -13.64
C ILE A 468 0.99 -1.55 -14.26
N TYR A 469 0.28 -2.37 -15.03
CA TYR A 469 0.84 -3.60 -15.60
C TYR A 469 0.06 -4.09 -16.83
N LYS A 470 0.64 -5.08 -17.50
CA LYS A 470 0.04 -5.82 -18.60
C LYS A 470 -0.08 -7.29 -18.28
N PHE A 471 -1.27 -7.83 -18.53
CA PHE A 471 -1.53 -9.25 -18.37
C PHE A 471 -2.47 -9.75 -19.48
N SER A 472 -2.16 -10.91 -20.06
CA SER A 472 -2.92 -11.48 -21.19
C SER A 472 -3.16 -10.50 -22.36
N GLY A 473 -2.13 -9.69 -22.67
CA GLY A 473 -2.17 -8.68 -23.73
C GLY A 473 -2.96 -7.40 -23.42
N LYS A 474 -3.56 -7.28 -22.23
CA LYS A 474 -4.34 -6.12 -21.79
C LYS A 474 -3.56 -5.28 -20.79
N GLN A 475 -3.76 -3.97 -20.82
CA GLN A 475 -3.20 -3.04 -19.84
C GLN A 475 -4.20 -2.83 -18.70
N PHE A 476 -3.68 -2.84 -17.48
CA PHE A 476 -4.38 -2.57 -16.24
C PHE A 476 -3.73 -1.34 -15.63
N CYS A 477 -4.53 -0.31 -15.42
CA CYS A 477 -4.13 0.97 -14.88
C CYS A 477 -5.27 1.41 -13.96
N SER A 478 -4.96 1.59 -12.68
CA SER A 478 -5.95 1.89 -11.65
C SER A 478 -6.68 3.20 -11.90
N ASP A 479 -7.96 3.23 -11.56
CA ASP A 479 -8.79 4.43 -11.61
C ASP A 479 -8.31 5.53 -10.66
N CYS A 480 -7.40 5.23 -9.72
CA CYS A 480 -6.75 6.26 -8.91
C CYS A 480 -5.98 7.30 -9.75
N PHE A 481 -5.59 6.97 -10.99
CA PHE A 481 -4.94 7.90 -11.93
C PHE A 481 -5.93 8.73 -12.76
N LYS A 482 -7.24 8.45 -12.67
CA LYS A 482 -8.30 9.21 -13.36
C LYS A 482 -8.32 10.64 -12.82
N ASN A 483 -8.72 11.58 -13.67
CA ASN A 483 -8.86 12.98 -13.27
C ASN A 483 -9.85 13.11 -12.09
N GLY A 484 -9.44 13.80 -11.02
CA GLY A 484 -10.22 13.96 -9.79
C GLY A 484 -10.02 12.86 -8.73
N GLU A 485 -9.20 11.84 -9.02
CA GLU A 485 -8.80 10.80 -8.07
C GLU A 485 -7.39 11.05 -7.51
N ASP A 486 -7.00 10.28 -6.50
CA ASP A 486 -5.85 10.57 -5.63
C ASP A 486 -4.52 10.71 -6.36
N ALA A 487 -4.29 9.90 -7.39
CA ALA A 487 -3.08 9.94 -8.21
C ALA A 487 -3.27 10.63 -9.57
N ALA A 488 -4.30 11.48 -9.69
CA ALA A 488 -4.46 12.31 -10.88
C ALA A 488 -3.18 13.10 -11.19
N THR A 489 -2.84 13.21 -12.46
CA THR A 489 -1.68 13.96 -13.00
C THR A 489 -0.29 13.40 -12.67
N GLN A 490 -0.18 12.27 -11.95
CA GLN A 490 1.10 11.57 -11.78
C GLN A 490 1.63 11.08 -13.13
N TYR A 491 0.75 10.56 -13.98
CA TYR A 491 1.03 10.16 -15.36
C TYR A 491 0.07 10.84 -16.32
N ASN A 492 0.41 10.84 -17.60
CA ASN A 492 -0.46 11.24 -18.69
C ASN A 492 -0.36 10.20 -19.81
N VAL A 493 -1.11 9.12 -19.63
CA VAL A 493 -1.09 7.89 -20.44
C VAL A 493 -2.49 7.27 -20.46
N GLU A 494 -2.76 6.41 -21.45
CA GLU A 494 -3.99 5.63 -21.50
C GLU A 494 -4.19 4.75 -20.25
N PRO A 495 -5.45 4.57 -19.79
CA PRO A 495 -6.70 5.02 -20.42
C PRO A 495 -7.10 6.46 -20.09
N TYR A 496 -6.34 7.16 -19.25
CA TYR A 496 -6.67 8.51 -18.74
C TYR A 496 -5.88 9.63 -19.44
N PHE A 497 -5.49 9.42 -20.70
CA PHE A 497 -4.67 10.34 -21.46
C PHE A 497 -5.43 11.65 -21.76
N ASN A 498 -4.78 12.77 -21.52
CA ASN A 498 -5.23 14.10 -21.90
C ASN A 498 -4.32 14.63 -23.02
N ASP A 499 -4.90 14.84 -24.20
CA ASP A 499 -4.21 15.30 -25.42
C ASP A 499 -3.67 16.74 -25.31
N LYS A 500 -4.15 17.52 -24.33
CA LYS A 500 -3.65 18.86 -24.04
C LYS A 500 -2.35 18.87 -23.25
N LYS A 501 -1.93 17.73 -22.69
CA LYS A 501 -0.74 17.61 -21.85
C LYS A 501 0.31 16.70 -22.53
N PRO A 502 1.61 16.92 -22.27
CA PRO A 502 2.64 16.02 -22.79
C PRO A 502 2.42 14.60 -22.24
N ARG A 503 2.69 13.59 -23.06
CA ARG A 503 2.65 12.19 -22.62
C ARG A 503 3.69 11.97 -21.52
N LEU A 504 3.25 11.28 -20.47
CA LEU A 504 4.11 10.87 -19.36
C LEU A 504 3.74 9.44 -19.00
N ASP A 505 4.58 8.51 -19.44
CA ASP A 505 4.40 7.07 -19.20
C ASP A 505 4.99 6.68 -17.83
N PRO A 506 4.50 5.59 -17.20
CA PRO A 506 5.11 5.02 -16.01
C PRO A 506 6.56 4.60 -16.27
N ASN A 507 7.44 4.87 -15.31
CA ASN A 507 8.85 4.51 -15.40
C ASN A 507 9.21 3.52 -14.28
N TYR A 508 10.13 2.60 -14.59
CA TYR A 508 10.52 1.52 -13.67
C TYR A 508 11.41 1.97 -12.51
N SER A 509 11.98 3.18 -12.60
CA SER A 509 12.86 3.76 -11.59
C SER A 509 12.07 4.31 -10.40
N PHE A 510 10.79 4.63 -10.64
CA PHE A 510 9.85 5.11 -9.64
C PHE A 510 9.84 4.25 -8.37
N ASP A 511 9.75 2.92 -8.52
CA ASP A 511 9.54 2.01 -7.40
C ASP A 511 10.73 2.00 -6.43
N LEU A 512 11.97 2.04 -6.94
CA LEU A 512 13.16 2.09 -6.08
C LEU A 512 13.38 3.47 -5.46
N CYS A 513 13.09 4.54 -6.21
CA CYS A 513 13.14 5.88 -5.66
C CYS A 513 12.13 6.05 -4.52
N ARG A 514 10.88 5.62 -4.71
CA ARG A 514 9.85 5.70 -3.67
C ARG A 514 10.21 4.87 -2.44
N LEU A 515 10.82 3.69 -2.63
CA LEU A 515 11.29 2.84 -1.54
C LEU A 515 12.43 3.50 -0.77
N ALA A 516 13.41 4.06 -1.48
CA ALA A 516 14.51 4.81 -0.89
C ALA A 516 13.98 5.99 -0.06
N CYS A 517 12.97 6.70 -0.58
CA CYS A 517 12.32 7.78 0.13
C CYS A 517 11.72 7.35 1.47
N SER A 518 11.16 6.14 1.59
CA SER A 518 10.67 5.63 2.89
C SER A 518 11.76 5.07 3.80
N ILE A 519 12.93 4.71 3.26
CA ILE A 519 14.05 4.19 4.06
C ILE A 519 14.90 5.33 4.61
N TRP A 520 14.94 6.48 3.91
CA TRP A 520 15.82 7.61 4.22
C TRP A 520 15.85 7.97 5.70
N ASP A 521 14.67 8.19 6.29
CA ASP A 521 14.53 8.71 7.66
C ASP A 521 14.91 7.68 8.75
N TYR A 522 15.17 6.43 8.37
CA TYR A 522 15.71 5.40 9.27
C TYR A 522 17.24 5.35 9.27
N LEU A 523 17.89 5.92 8.25
CA LEU A 523 19.34 5.79 8.04
C LEU A 523 20.09 7.12 8.11
N ILE A 524 19.41 8.24 7.90
CA ILE A 524 20.02 9.57 7.78
C ILE A 524 19.24 10.52 8.67
N ASP A 525 19.85 10.91 9.79
CA ASP A 525 19.23 11.81 10.77
C ASP A 525 19.44 13.29 10.41
N ASP A 526 20.60 13.62 9.84
CA ASP A 526 20.97 14.98 9.44
C ASP A 526 21.59 15.00 8.04
N MET A 527 21.23 16.01 7.25
CA MET A 527 21.82 16.26 5.94
C MET A 527 23.33 16.54 6.02
N ASP A 528 23.83 17.00 7.17
CA ASP A 528 25.26 17.16 7.39
C ASP A 528 26.03 15.82 7.38
N GLU A 529 25.36 14.70 7.70
CA GLU A 529 25.97 13.35 7.68
C GLU A 529 26.33 12.88 6.26
N ILE A 530 25.65 13.41 5.26
CA ILE A 530 25.87 13.10 3.84
C ILE A 530 26.71 14.15 3.12
N SER A 531 27.28 15.12 3.84
CA SER A 531 28.17 16.15 3.28
C SER A 531 29.38 15.54 2.58
N ASN A 532 29.92 14.45 3.11
CA ASN A 532 30.96 13.61 2.50
C ASN A 532 30.41 12.20 2.20
N LEU A 533 29.63 12.07 1.13
CA LEU A 533 28.98 10.79 0.77
C LEU A 533 29.97 9.61 0.62
N GLU A 534 31.24 9.87 0.25
CA GLU A 534 32.28 8.83 0.13
C GLU A 534 32.67 8.19 1.48
N GLU A 535 32.47 8.90 2.60
CA GLU A 535 32.77 8.43 3.96
C GLU A 535 31.58 7.67 4.58
N CYS A 536 30.38 7.82 4.02
CA CYS A 536 29.17 7.12 4.47
C CYS A 536 29.23 5.61 4.17
N SER A 537 28.40 4.82 4.86
CA SER A 537 28.27 3.40 4.58
C SER A 537 27.77 3.15 3.14
N PRO A 538 28.14 2.03 2.49
CA PRO A 538 27.63 1.66 1.17
C PRO A 538 26.10 1.63 1.08
N LEU A 539 25.42 1.32 2.20
CA LEU A 539 23.96 1.35 2.27
C LEU A 539 23.43 2.78 2.17
N VAL A 540 23.96 3.71 2.97
CA VAL A 540 23.57 5.13 2.92
C VAL A 540 23.84 5.70 1.52
N GLN A 541 25.01 5.41 0.94
CA GLN A 541 25.35 5.82 -0.42
C GLN A 541 24.31 5.34 -1.45
N LEU A 542 23.84 4.09 -1.33
CA LEU A 542 22.83 3.52 -2.23
C LEU A 542 21.47 4.21 -2.08
N ILE A 543 21.00 4.41 -0.85
CA ILE A 543 19.69 5.04 -0.57
C ILE A 543 19.70 6.50 -1.02
N VAL A 544 20.79 7.24 -0.76
CA VAL A 544 20.94 8.61 -1.24
C VAL A 544 20.90 8.67 -2.76
N ASP A 545 21.64 7.80 -3.43
CA ASP A 545 21.70 7.74 -4.89
C ASP A 545 20.31 7.47 -5.49
N TRP A 546 19.53 6.53 -4.94
CA TRP A 546 18.15 6.27 -5.39
C TRP A 546 17.18 7.44 -5.17
N CYS A 547 17.50 8.39 -4.29
CA CYS A 547 16.75 9.63 -4.08
C CYS A 547 17.19 10.78 -5.01
N LEU A 548 18.19 10.58 -5.88
CA LEU A 548 18.61 11.60 -6.85
C LEU A 548 17.76 11.54 -8.12
N ASP A 549 17.40 12.72 -8.63
CA ASP A 549 16.75 12.90 -9.92
C ASP A 549 17.73 12.81 -11.10
N ASP A 550 17.22 12.96 -12.32
CA ASP A 550 18.00 12.84 -13.55
C ASP A 550 19.11 13.91 -13.68
N ASN A 551 19.00 15.00 -12.92
CA ASN A 551 19.99 16.07 -12.84
C ASN A 551 20.93 15.91 -11.63
N GLY A 552 20.81 14.82 -10.87
CA GLY A 552 21.61 14.58 -9.66
C GLY A 552 21.13 15.37 -8.44
N VAL A 553 19.89 15.86 -8.44
CA VAL A 553 19.33 16.65 -7.35
C VAL A 553 18.50 15.76 -6.44
N ASN A 554 18.67 15.88 -5.13
CA ASN A 554 17.89 15.12 -4.15
C ASN A 554 16.40 15.48 -4.21
N ILE A 555 15.54 14.47 -4.39
CA ILE A 555 14.09 14.65 -4.56
C ILE A 555 13.35 14.91 -3.25
N LEU A 556 13.89 14.48 -2.12
CA LEU A 556 13.27 14.60 -0.79
C LEU A 556 13.52 15.97 -0.17
N TYR A 557 14.80 16.39 -0.13
CA TYR A 557 15.23 17.53 0.65
C TYR A 557 15.97 18.56 -0.21
N LYS A 558 15.86 19.81 0.21
CA LYS A 558 16.68 20.92 -0.26
C LYS A 558 17.98 20.97 0.55
N ASN A 559 18.97 21.71 0.05
CA ASN A 559 20.25 21.89 0.74
C ASN A 559 20.12 22.55 2.13
N ASN A 560 18.98 23.19 2.42
CA ASN A 560 18.67 23.79 3.71
C ASN A 560 17.90 22.85 4.66
N GLY A 561 17.78 21.56 4.32
CA GLY A 561 17.07 20.55 5.11
C GLY A 561 15.55 20.59 5.00
N GLN A 562 14.97 21.54 4.25
CA GLN A 562 13.53 21.58 4.04
C GLN A 562 13.09 20.53 3.04
N GLU A 563 11.93 19.92 3.28
CA GLU A 563 11.28 19.06 2.31
C GLU A 563 11.08 19.80 0.98
N ARG A 564 11.48 19.14 -0.10
CA ARG A 564 11.47 19.71 -1.45
C ARG A 564 10.09 19.66 -2.07
N TYR A 565 9.41 18.52 -1.92
CA TYR A 565 8.10 18.26 -2.49
C TYR A 565 7.17 17.64 -1.44
N PRO A 566 6.41 18.46 -0.71
CA PRO A 566 5.47 17.95 0.28
C PRO A 566 4.33 17.16 -0.38
N ASP A 567 3.77 16.23 0.40
CA ASP A 567 2.58 15.45 0.06
C ASP A 567 2.71 14.69 -1.27
N PHE A 568 1.58 14.57 -1.99
CA PHE A 568 1.50 13.88 -3.28
C PHE A 568 2.36 14.54 -4.38
N LYS A 569 2.89 15.75 -4.16
CA LYS A 569 3.81 16.39 -5.11
C LYS A 569 5.07 15.54 -5.30
N LEU A 570 5.55 14.86 -4.26
CA LEU A 570 6.70 13.95 -4.35
C LEU A 570 6.49 12.89 -5.44
N TYR A 571 5.33 12.23 -5.46
CA TYR A 571 4.99 11.20 -6.47
C TYR A 571 5.02 11.78 -7.87
N LYS A 572 4.43 12.96 -8.09
CA LYS A 572 4.44 13.62 -9.40
C LYS A 572 5.87 13.95 -9.86
N MET A 573 6.76 14.32 -8.93
CA MET A 573 8.14 14.68 -9.25
C MET A 573 9.03 13.47 -9.49
N ILE A 574 8.89 12.38 -8.72
CA ILE A 574 9.57 11.11 -8.99
C ILE A 574 9.18 10.60 -10.38
N ALA A 575 7.89 10.62 -10.72
CA ALA A 575 7.39 10.17 -12.03
C ALA A 575 7.99 10.94 -13.21
N ARG A 576 8.31 12.22 -13.04
CA ARG A 576 8.78 13.12 -14.11
C ARG A 576 10.29 13.25 -14.22
N ASN A 577 11.00 13.09 -13.10
CA ASN A 577 12.40 13.48 -13.04
C ASN A 577 13.32 12.33 -12.61
N VAL A 578 12.82 11.12 -12.35
CA VAL A 578 13.66 10.01 -11.88
C VAL A 578 13.55 8.84 -12.86
N HIS A 579 14.56 8.65 -13.69
CA HIS A 579 14.57 7.62 -14.74
C HIS A 579 15.79 6.70 -14.70
N HIS A 580 16.83 7.01 -13.92
CA HIS A 580 18.08 6.23 -13.92
C HIS A 580 18.08 5.00 -12.98
N HIS A 581 17.20 4.96 -11.97
CA HIS A 581 17.18 3.92 -10.94
C HIS A 581 16.42 2.63 -11.32
N VAL A 582 16.57 2.17 -12.56
CA VAL A 582 15.87 0.96 -13.03
C VAL A 582 16.37 -0.27 -12.26
N PRO A 583 15.49 -1.12 -11.69
CA PRO A 583 15.91 -2.26 -10.86
C PRO A 583 16.94 -3.18 -11.49
N TYR A 584 16.82 -3.47 -12.79
CA TYR A 584 17.80 -4.33 -13.45
C TYR A 584 19.21 -3.73 -13.47
N TYR A 585 19.37 -2.41 -13.66
CA TYR A 585 20.69 -1.78 -13.65
C TYR A 585 21.33 -1.82 -12.26
N GLN A 586 20.54 -1.91 -11.19
CA GLN A 586 21.06 -2.02 -9.83
C GLN A 586 21.84 -3.32 -9.61
N LEU A 587 21.52 -4.39 -10.35
CA LEU A 587 22.27 -5.65 -10.30
C LEU A 587 23.73 -5.51 -10.78
N GLU A 588 24.08 -4.42 -11.45
CA GLU A 588 25.43 -4.14 -11.94
C GLU A 588 26.29 -3.36 -10.94
N ARG A 589 25.72 -2.89 -9.82
CA ARG A 589 26.50 -2.20 -8.79
C ARG A 589 27.39 -3.16 -8.01
N LYS A 590 28.46 -2.62 -7.39
CA LYS A 590 29.44 -3.41 -6.62
C LYS A 590 28.79 -4.16 -5.45
N GLU A 591 27.78 -3.53 -4.83
CA GLU A 591 27.04 -4.04 -3.67
C GLU A 591 26.27 -5.32 -3.99
N PHE A 592 25.76 -5.45 -5.22
CA PHE A 592 24.95 -6.59 -5.66
C PHE A 592 25.73 -7.60 -6.51
N LYS A 593 26.79 -7.17 -7.20
CA LYS A 593 27.69 -8.06 -7.96
C LYS A 593 28.36 -9.11 -7.09
N LYS A 594 28.52 -8.88 -5.78
CA LYS A 594 29.07 -9.84 -4.82
C LYS A 594 28.26 -11.14 -4.71
N TYR A 595 27.01 -11.15 -5.18
CA TYR A 595 26.14 -12.33 -5.14
C TYR A 595 26.20 -13.20 -6.41
N VAL A 596 26.96 -12.81 -7.45
CA VAL A 596 27.08 -13.55 -8.72
C VAL A 596 27.91 -14.82 -8.58
#